data_AF-A0A359G837-F1
#
_entry.id   AF-A0A359G837-F1
#
_cell.length_a   1.000
_cell.length_b   1.000
_cell.length_c   1.000
_cell.angle_alpha   90.00
_cell.angle_beta   90.00
_cell.angle_gamma   90.00
#
_symmetry.space_group_name_H-M   'P 1'
#
loop_
_entity.id
_entity.type
_entity.pdbx_description
1 polymer ?
#
loop_
_entity_poly.entity_id
_entity_poly.type
_entity_poly.pdbx_seq_one_letter_code
_entity_poly.pdbx_strand_id
1 'polypeptide(L)'
;MTSEQKTFLQSCREQYLGDLTGDIMPFWLRHGLDREHGGVYTCLDREGRLMDPTKSVWFQGRFGYICAAACNRIERRTEWLAASKSRLDLIERPRLHPH
;
A
#
# COMPACT_ATOMS: atom_id res chain seq x y z
N MET A 1 11.03 12.76 29.68
CA MET A 1 10.89 11.36 29.23
C MET A 1 11.93 10.52 29.95
N THR A 2 11.49 9.52 30.71
CA THR A 2 12.37 8.57 31.41
C THR A 2 13.00 7.58 30.43
N SER A 3 14.08 6.91 30.84
CA SER A 3 14.75 5.90 30.02
C SER A 3 13.83 4.72 29.67
N GLU A 4 12.98 4.29 30.60
CA GLU A 4 11.96 3.25 30.34
C GLU A 4 10.93 3.66 29.28
N GLN A 5 10.46 4.91 29.32
CA GLN A 5 9.52 5.42 28.31
C GLN A 5 10.15 5.43 26.91
N LYS A 6 11.44 5.77 26.80
CA LYS A 6 12.17 5.72 25.53
C LYS A 6 12.29 4.29 25.00
N THR A 7 12.66 3.33 25.86
CA THR A 7 12.77 1.92 25.48
C THR A 7 11.43 1.34 25.04
N PHE A 8 10.34 1.66 25.75
CA PHE A 8 8.99 1.22 25.38
C PHE A 8 8.57 1.76 24.00
N LEU A 9 8.72 3.06 23.76
CA LEU A 9 8.38 3.66 22.47
C LEU A 9 9.22 3.08 21.33
N GLN A 10 10.49 2.77 21.59
CA GLN A 10 11.36 2.16 20.61
C GLN A 10 10.94 0.73 20.28
N SER A 11 10.60 -0.08 21.29
CA SER A 11 10.05 -1.43 21.09
C SER A 11 8.75 -1.40 20.28
N CYS A 12 7.81 -0.51 20.61
CA CYS A 12 6.59 -0.33 19.83
C CYS A 12 6.90 0.03 18.37
N ARG A 13 7.83 0.96 18.14
CA ARG A 13 8.23 1.36 16.78
C ARG A 13 8.78 0.16 16.00
N GLU A 14 9.64 -0.63 16.60
CA GLU A 14 10.25 -1.81 15.96
C GLU A 14 9.21 -2.86 15.61
N GLN A 15 8.26 -3.12 16.52
CA GLN A 15 7.15 -4.04 16.27
C GLN A 15 6.26 -3.57 15.11
N TYR A 16 5.76 -2.33 15.15
CA TYR A 16 4.90 -1.81 14.07
C TYR A 16 5.62 -1.73 12.72
N LEU A 17 6.92 -1.44 12.73
CA LEU A 17 7.73 -1.44 11.52
C LEU A 17 7.88 -2.87 10.96
N GLY A 18 8.10 -3.84 11.85
CA GLY A 18 8.14 -5.26 11.52
C GLY A 18 6.83 -5.72 10.89
N ASP A 19 5.70 -5.43 11.52
CA ASP A 19 4.37 -5.81 11.01
C ASP A 19 4.07 -5.17 9.65
N LEU A 20 4.42 -3.88 9.49
CA LEU A 20 4.21 -3.16 8.24
C LEU A 20 5.02 -3.75 7.09
N THR A 21 6.29 -4.06 7.33
CA THR A 21 7.23 -4.49 6.29
C THR A 21 7.21 -6.00 6.03
N GLY A 22 6.91 -6.80 7.06
CA GLY A 22 6.91 -8.25 7.03
C GLY A 22 5.56 -8.88 6.70
N ASP A 23 4.45 -8.21 6.99
CA ASP A 23 3.11 -8.77 6.80
C ASP A 23 2.23 -7.88 5.90
N ILE A 24 1.96 -6.65 6.35
CA ILE A 24 0.96 -5.77 5.72
C ILE A 24 1.34 -5.43 4.27
N MET A 25 2.53 -4.85 4.06
CA MET A 25 2.97 -4.45 2.71
C MET A 25 3.09 -5.66 1.76
N PRO A 26 3.74 -6.78 2.15
CA PRO A 26 3.79 -7.99 1.31
C PRO A 26 2.41 -8.53 0.91
N PHE A 27 1.45 -8.58 1.84
CA PHE A 27 0.09 -9.02 1.54
C PHE A 27 -0.55 -8.18 0.43
N TRP A 28 -0.51 -6.85 0.58
CA TRP A 28 -1.12 -5.94 -0.38
C TRP A 28 -0.42 -5.91 -1.74
N LEU A 29 0.91 -6.03 -1.79
CA LEU A 29 1.67 -6.09 -3.04
C LEU A 29 1.43 -7.41 -3.79
N ARG A 30 1.18 -8.49 -3.06
CA ARG A 30 0.90 -9.81 -3.62
C ARG A 30 -0.54 -9.92 -4.11
N HIS A 31 -1.51 -9.58 -3.27
CA HIS A 31 -2.93 -9.86 -3.49
C HIS A 31 -3.75 -8.65 -3.94
N GLY A 32 -3.40 -7.46 -3.45
CA GLY A 32 -4.14 -6.24 -3.76
C GLY A 32 -3.75 -5.61 -5.08
N LEU A 33 -2.48 -5.66 -5.46
CA LEU A 33 -2.00 -4.95 -6.64
C LEU A 33 -2.54 -5.59 -7.92
N ASP A 34 -3.33 -4.82 -8.66
CA ASP A 34 -3.80 -5.20 -10.00
C ASP A 34 -2.70 -4.89 -11.03
N ARG A 35 -2.02 -5.94 -11.48
CA ARG A 35 -0.95 -5.84 -12.48
C ARG A 35 -1.47 -5.79 -13.91
N GLU A 36 -2.73 -6.14 -14.15
CA GLU A 36 -3.34 -6.19 -15.48
C GLU A 36 -3.95 -4.85 -15.87
N HIS A 37 -4.76 -4.26 -14.98
CA HIS A 37 -5.49 -3.01 -15.26
C HIS A 37 -4.96 -1.81 -14.46
N GLY A 38 -4.01 -2.04 -13.55
CA GLY A 38 -3.46 -1.02 -12.65
C GLY A 38 -4.34 -0.74 -11.43
N GLY A 39 -3.73 -0.14 -10.41
CA GLY A 39 -4.38 0.17 -9.14
C GLY A 39 -4.40 -1.00 -8.15
N VAL A 40 -5.31 -0.94 -7.18
CA VAL A 40 -5.41 -1.95 -6.10
C VAL A 40 -6.84 -2.39 -5.85
N TYR A 41 -7.02 -3.70 -5.65
CA TYR A 41 -8.22 -4.28 -5.08
C TYR A 41 -8.18 -4.18 -3.56
N THR A 42 -9.22 -3.61 -2.97
CA THR A 42 -9.34 -3.49 -1.51
C THR A 42 -10.30 -4.48 -0.88
N CYS A 43 -11.17 -5.10 -1.69
CA CYS A 43 -12.13 -6.10 -1.24
C CYS A 43 -11.53 -7.50 -1.41
N LEU A 44 -10.60 -7.83 -0.52
CA LEU A 44 -9.96 -9.14 -0.43
C LEU A 44 -10.43 -9.86 0.83
N ASP A 45 -10.54 -11.19 0.77
CA ASP A 45 -10.71 -12.00 1.98
C ASP A 45 -9.38 -12.18 2.74
N ARG A 46 -9.42 -12.96 3.83
CA ARG A 46 -8.25 -13.22 4.67
C ARG A 46 -7.15 -14.00 3.96
N GLU A 47 -7.51 -14.78 2.94
CA GLU A 47 -6.58 -15.54 2.11
C GLU A 47 -6.07 -14.72 0.91
N GLY A 48 -6.50 -13.46 0.79
CA GLY A 48 -6.12 -12.57 -0.31
C GLY A 48 -6.85 -12.87 -1.62
N ARG A 49 -8.00 -13.56 -1.57
CA ARG A 49 -8.85 -13.79 -2.75
C ARG A 49 -9.76 -12.59 -2.98
N LEU A 50 -9.91 -12.23 -4.26
CA LEU A 50 -10.72 -11.11 -4.69
C LEU A 50 -12.20 -11.40 -4.47
N MET A 51 -12.86 -10.60 -3.63
CA MET A 51 -14.31 -10.66 -3.40
C MET A 51 -15.07 -9.72 -4.33
N ASP A 52 -14.52 -8.51 -4.56
CA ASP A 52 -15.14 -7.50 -5.40
C ASP A 52 -14.07 -6.72 -6.18
N PRO A 53 -14.13 -6.69 -7.53
CA PRO A 53 -13.17 -5.98 -8.37
C PRO A 53 -13.32 -4.45 -8.38
N THR A 54 -14.30 -3.88 -7.66
CA THR A 54 -14.56 -2.43 -7.64
C THR A 54 -13.38 -1.65 -7.08
N LYS A 55 -12.88 -0.69 -7.87
CA LYS A 55 -11.74 0.16 -7.51
C LYS A 55 -12.21 1.56 -7.13
N SER A 56 -12.34 1.83 -5.83
CA SER A 56 -12.62 3.18 -5.34
C SER A 56 -11.40 4.09 -5.47
N VAL A 57 -11.60 5.27 -6.08
CA VAL A 57 -10.56 6.32 -6.21
C VAL A 57 -9.96 6.69 -4.87
N TRP A 58 -10.76 6.71 -3.81
CA TRP A 58 -10.30 7.03 -2.46
C TRP A 58 -9.23 6.04 -1.95
N PHE A 59 -9.48 4.74 -2.15
CA PHE A 59 -8.54 3.69 -1.78
C PHE A 59 -7.29 3.69 -2.67
N GLN A 60 -7.44 4.04 -3.95
CA GLN A 60 -6.28 4.25 -4.81
C GLN A 60 -5.40 5.38 -4.26
N GLY A 61 -5.93 6.57 -4.03
CA GLY A 61 -5.14 7.71 -3.54
C GLY A 61 -4.39 7.38 -2.25
N ARG A 62 -5.09 6.77 -1.28
CA ARG A 62 -4.49 6.40 0.02
C ARG A 62 -3.35 5.41 -0.11
N PHE A 63 -3.53 4.33 -0.87
CA PHE A 63 -2.48 3.34 -0.98
C PHE A 63 -1.30 3.87 -1.80
N GLY A 64 -1.54 4.70 -2.83
CA GLY A 64 -0.46 5.37 -3.57
C GLY A 64 0.41 6.20 -2.64
N TYR A 65 -0.22 7.01 -1.80
CA TYR A 65 0.47 7.77 -0.77
C TYR A 65 1.23 6.89 0.24
N ILE A 66 0.62 5.80 0.74
CA ILE A 66 1.29 4.89 1.68
C ILE A 66 2.52 4.25 1.05
N CYS A 67 2.44 3.79 -0.20
CA CYS A 67 3.59 3.23 -0.92
C CYS A 67 4.72 4.26 -1.10
N ALA A 68 4.39 5.48 -1.52
CA ALA A 68 5.36 6.56 -1.66
C ALA A 68 6.00 6.93 -0.31
N ALA A 69 5.19 7.03 0.76
CA ALA A 69 5.66 7.32 2.11
C ALA A 69 6.57 6.21 2.64
N ALA A 70 6.22 4.94 2.43
CA ALA A 70 7.04 3.79 2.80
C ALA A 70 8.39 3.80 2.05
N CYS A 71 8.37 4.06 0.73
CA CYS A 71 9.60 4.23 -0.07
C CYS A 71 10.52 5.31 0.48
N ASN A 72 9.95 6.46 0.87
CA ASN A 72 10.73 7.63 1.25
C ASN A 72 11.20 7.59 2.70
N ARG A 73 10.44 6.96 3.61
CA ARG A 73 10.67 7.02 5.06
C ARG A 73 11.19 5.73 5.68
N ILE A 74 10.97 4.58 5.05
CA ILE A 74 11.35 3.27 5.59
C ILE A 74 12.51 2.71 4.79
N GLU A 75 12.25 2.37 3.53
CA GLU A 75 13.24 1.74 2.66
C GLU A 75 12.88 1.98 1.20
N ARG A 76 13.86 2.33 0.36
CA ARG A 76 13.65 2.50 -1.07
C ARG A 76 13.57 1.14 -1.78
N ARG A 77 12.40 0.50 -1.70
CA ARG A 77 12.08 -0.70 -2.48
C ARG A 77 11.46 -0.34 -3.82
N THR A 78 11.97 -0.94 -4.90
CA THR A 78 11.47 -0.76 -6.26
C THR A 78 10.02 -1.22 -6.41
N GLU A 79 9.61 -2.26 -5.69
CA GLU A 79 8.24 -2.78 -5.68
C GLU A 79 7.21 -1.77 -5.14
N TRP A 80 7.55 -1.08 -4.06
CA TRP A 80 6.69 -0.05 -3.47
C TRP A 80 6.57 1.17 -4.40
N LEU A 81 7.67 1.53 -5.06
CA LEU A 81 7.68 2.61 -6.04
C LEU A 81 6.83 2.25 -7.27
N ALA A 82 6.93 1.02 -7.76
CA ALA A 82 6.11 0.52 -8.86
C ALA A 82 4.61 0.52 -8.50
N ALA A 83 4.26 0.08 -7.29
CA ALA A 83 2.88 0.13 -6.79
C ALA A 83 2.35 1.56 -6.63
N SER A 84 3.22 2.52 -6.28
CA SER A 84 2.86 3.94 -6.27
C SER A 84 2.64 4.49 -7.68
N LYS A 85 3.51 4.15 -8.63
CA LYS A 85 3.46 4.62 -10.03
C LYS A 85 2.22 4.12 -10.76
N SER A 86 1.86 2.85 -10.58
CA SER A 86 0.65 2.24 -11.17
C SER A 86 -0.64 3.04 -10.89
N ARG A 87 -0.67 3.83 -9.82
CA ARG A 87 -1.82 4.70 -9.51
C ARG A 87 -1.79 6.04 -10.20
N LEU A 88 -0.61 6.62 -10.38
CA LEU A 88 -0.48 7.83 -11.18
C LEU A 88 -0.95 7.52 -12.59
N ASP A 89 -0.54 6.38 -13.14
CA ASP A 89 -0.99 5.91 -14.45
C ASP A 89 -2.52 5.73 -14.53
N LEU A 90 -3.16 5.23 -13.46
CA LEU A 90 -4.62 5.07 -13.42
C LEU A 90 -5.38 6.41 -13.31
N ILE A 91 -4.81 7.39 -12.60
CA ILE A 91 -5.40 8.74 -12.44
C ILE A 91 -5.19 9.58 -13.70
N GLU A 92 -4.02 9.45 -14.34
CA GLU A 92 -3.65 10.18 -15.55
C GLU A 92 -4.26 9.59 -16.82
N ARG A 93 -4.70 8.32 -16.80
CA ARG A 93 -5.45 7.74 -17.92
C ARG A 93 -6.74 8.53 -18.10
N PRO A 94 -6.93 9.24 -19.24
CA PRO A 94 -8.13 10.01 -19.46
C PRO A 94 -9.32 9.07 -19.31
N ARG A 95 -10.29 9.45 -18.48
CA ARG A 95 -11.62 8.84 -18.52
C ARG A 95 -12.24 9.20 -19.87
N LEU A 96 -11.85 8.50 -20.93
CA LEU A 96 -12.62 8.45 -22.15
C LEU A 96 -13.92 7.74 -21.78
N HIS A 97 -14.91 8.54 -21.41
CA HIS A 97 -16.30 8.11 -21.45
C HIS A 97 -16.60 7.72 -22.90
N PRO A 98 -16.90 6.44 -23.22
CA PRO A 98 -17.61 6.16 -24.44
C PRO A 98 -19.01 6.77 -24.26
N HIS A 99 -19.39 7.64 -25.19
CA HIS A 99 -20.76 8.15 -25.30
C HIS A 99 -21.76 7.02 -25.53
#